data_AF-A0A7Y2AQZ0-F1
#
_entry.id   AF-A0A7Y2AQZ0-F1
#
_cell.length_a   1.000
_cell.length_b   1.000
_cell.length_c   1.000
_cell.angle_alpha   90.00
_cell.angle_beta   90.00
_cell.angle_gamma   90.00
#
_symmetry.space_group_name_H-M   'P 1'
#
loop_
_entity.id
_entity.type
_entity.pdbx_description
1 polymer ?
#
loop_
_entity_poly.entity_id
_entity_poly.type
_entity_poly.pdbx_seq_one_letter_code
_entity_poly.pdbx_strand_id
1 'polypeptide(L)'
;MKIAKQLPSYFNFITTVILLIVGGTLGNAQVIDKDGSDFNTSETEAPPIIYWHVKAYHPEATFMDIKAIDEEGNYHDVLVVQDSDDTSVMNVKAFVNGIRLPVKITLKGSDRYYPVKAIDENGTLIKIKAIAQNGEIMDVKGFSRSGNIINLRAITKDHKYYDIIAISPLGRVNGVKGIKMLDTEQEAVINGVPIFAHVKSLQQN
;
A
#
# COMPACT_ATOMS: atom_id res chain seq x y z
N MET A 1 -33.64 45.24 -69.72
CA MET A 1 -33.74 46.54 -69.04
C MET A 1 -34.03 46.29 -67.56
N LYS A 2 -33.10 46.69 -66.69
CA LYS A 2 -33.12 46.90 -65.23
C LYS A 2 -33.65 45.83 -64.25
N ILE A 3 -32.79 45.62 -63.25
CA ILE A 3 -32.81 44.83 -62.02
C ILE A 3 -33.61 45.56 -60.93
N ALA A 4 -34.30 44.82 -60.05
CA ALA A 4 -34.32 45.06 -58.60
C ALA A 4 -34.94 43.84 -57.87
N LYS A 5 -34.08 42.96 -57.33
CA LYS A 5 -34.46 42.01 -56.28
C LYS A 5 -34.49 42.77 -54.95
N GLN A 6 -35.60 42.70 -54.21
CA GLN A 6 -35.63 43.06 -52.79
C GLN A 6 -34.87 41.99 -51.98
N LEU A 7 -33.88 42.41 -51.19
CA LEU A 7 -33.24 41.62 -50.13
C LEU A 7 -33.97 41.89 -48.80
N PRO A 8 -34.26 40.87 -47.97
CA PRO A 8 -34.58 41.09 -46.57
C PRO A 8 -33.32 41.11 -45.68
N SER A 9 -33.28 42.15 -44.82
CA SER A 9 -32.69 42.21 -43.47
C SER A 9 -31.25 41.74 -43.25
N TYR A 10 -30.29 42.64 -43.49
CA TYR A 10 -28.87 42.53 -43.11
C TYR A 10 -28.49 43.36 -41.87
N PHE A 11 -29.44 43.63 -40.95
CA PHE A 11 -29.17 44.56 -39.85
C PHE A 11 -28.61 43.93 -38.56
N ASN A 12 -28.59 42.60 -38.44
CA ASN A 12 -28.10 41.90 -37.24
C ASN A 12 -26.77 41.15 -37.43
N PHE A 13 -26.03 41.38 -38.53
CA PHE A 13 -24.76 40.70 -38.79
C PHE A 13 -23.54 41.63 -38.82
N ILE A 14 -23.74 42.96 -38.83
CA ILE A 14 -22.63 43.93 -38.87
C ILE A 14 -22.16 44.31 -37.45
N THR A 15 -23.00 44.12 -36.43
CA THR A 15 -22.64 44.40 -35.02
C THR A 15 -21.71 43.35 -34.40
N THR A 16 -21.51 42.19 -35.04
CA THR A 16 -20.69 41.10 -34.50
C THR A 16 -19.26 41.07 -35.06
N VAL A 17 -18.97 41.78 -36.17
CA VAL A 17 -17.63 41.75 -36.80
C VAL A 17 -16.74 42.93 -36.37
N ILE A 18 -17.31 44.06 -35.95
CA ILE A 18 -16.51 45.22 -35.49
C ILE A 18 -15.94 45.02 -34.06
N LEU A 19 -16.53 44.13 -33.25
CA LEU A 19 -16.01 43.80 -31.92
C LEU A 19 -14.78 42.88 -31.94
N LEU A 20 -14.40 42.34 -33.11
CA LEU A 20 -13.29 41.39 -33.26
C LEU A 20 -12.02 41.99 -33.90
N ILE A 21 -12.04 43.26 -34.31
CA ILE A 21 -10.87 43.94 -34.91
C ILE A 21 -10.27 45.02 -33.99
N VAL A 22 -11.01 45.53 -32.99
CA VAL A 22 -10.49 46.52 -32.03
C VAL A 22 -9.95 45.89 -30.73
N GLY A 23 -10.20 44.60 -30.48
CA GLY A 23 -9.65 43.89 -29.31
C GLY A 23 -8.21 43.39 -29.47
N GLY A 24 -7.55 43.66 -30.62
CA GLY A 24 -6.26 43.06 -30.98
C GLY A 24 -5.00 43.81 -30.55
N THR A 25 -5.09 45.04 -30.04
CA THR A 25 -3.90 45.83 -29.69
C THR A 25 -4.16 46.74 -28.49
N LEU A 26 -4.09 46.17 -27.28
CA LEU A 26 -3.70 46.81 -26.00
C LEU A 26 -4.07 45.83 -24.87
N GLY A 27 -3.19 44.87 -24.66
CA GLY A 27 -3.30 43.86 -23.61
C GLY A 27 -1.97 43.19 -23.29
N ASN A 28 -0.84 43.87 -23.56
CA ASN A 28 0.43 43.56 -22.94
C ASN A 28 0.52 44.38 -21.66
N ALA A 29 -0.10 43.88 -20.60
CA ALA A 29 0.27 44.24 -19.24
C ALA A 29 0.78 42.95 -18.60
N GLN A 30 2.07 42.68 -18.78
CA GLN A 30 2.80 41.90 -17.81
C GLN A 30 2.70 42.69 -16.50
N VAL A 31 1.83 42.24 -15.60
CA VAL A 31 1.95 42.60 -14.20
C VAL A 31 3.22 41.89 -13.74
N ILE A 32 4.28 42.68 -13.55
CA ILE A 32 5.44 42.28 -12.78
C ILE A 32 4.93 42.20 -11.34
N ASP A 33 4.45 41.03 -10.94
CA ASP A 33 4.33 40.69 -9.52
C ASP A 33 5.75 40.48 -9.00
N LYS A 34 6.37 41.59 -8.59
CA LYS A 34 7.46 41.61 -7.62
C LYS A 34 6.86 41.29 -6.25
N ASP A 35 6.65 40.02 -5.99
CA ASP A 35 7.06 39.44 -4.73
C ASP A 35 7.29 37.96 -5.00
N GLY A 36 8.56 37.58 -5.09
CA GLY A 36 8.91 36.18 -5.11
C GLY A 36 8.51 35.64 -3.76
N SER A 37 7.36 34.98 -3.68
CA SER A 37 7.07 34.09 -2.57
C SER A 37 8.19 33.05 -2.59
N ASP A 38 9.17 33.27 -1.73
CA ASP A 38 10.19 32.32 -1.37
C ASP A 38 9.41 31.09 -0.86
N PHE A 39 9.08 30.16 -1.76
CA PHE A 39 8.75 28.80 -1.40
C PHE A 39 10.04 28.13 -0.97
N ASN A 40 10.68 28.69 0.04
CA ASN A 40 11.40 27.93 1.02
C ASN A 40 10.31 27.22 1.85
N THR A 41 9.57 26.33 1.19
CA THR A 41 8.88 25.25 1.88
C THR A 41 10.01 24.51 2.55
N SER A 42 10.29 24.87 3.80
CA SER A 42 11.03 24.03 4.73
C SER A 42 10.58 22.62 4.43
N GLU A 43 11.48 21.80 3.91
CA GLU A 43 11.24 20.37 3.77
C GLU A 43 10.73 19.94 5.14
N THR A 44 9.42 19.68 5.24
CA THR A 44 8.84 19.26 6.50
C THR A 44 9.50 17.92 6.76
N GLU A 45 10.36 17.87 7.77
CA GLU A 45 11.08 16.65 8.13
C GLU A 45 10.06 15.52 8.15
N ALA A 46 10.31 14.47 7.35
CA ALA A 46 9.40 13.35 7.27
C ALA A 46 9.16 12.82 8.70
N PRO A 47 7.90 12.56 9.09
CA PRO A 47 7.60 12.14 10.44
C PRO A 47 8.44 10.91 10.82
N PRO A 48 8.87 10.80 12.09
CA PRO A 48 9.69 9.68 12.53
C PRO A 48 8.95 8.37 12.30
N ILE A 49 9.63 7.41 11.68
CA ILE A 49 9.05 6.09 11.42
C ILE A 49 8.91 5.33 12.75
N ILE A 50 7.70 4.86 13.04
CA ILE A 50 7.40 4.03 14.22
C ILE A 50 7.23 2.58 13.76
N TYR A 51 7.87 1.65 14.47
CA TYR A 51 7.77 0.22 14.18
C TYR A 51 6.88 -0.49 15.18
N TRP A 52 5.96 -1.32 14.67
CA TRP A 52 5.12 -2.16 15.52
C TRP A 52 5.59 -3.61 15.39
N HIS A 53 5.65 -4.31 16.52
CA HIS A 53 6.05 -5.70 16.54
C HIS A 53 4.93 -6.59 16.02
N VAL A 54 5.25 -7.44 15.05
CA VAL A 54 4.31 -8.46 14.57
C VAL A 54 4.48 -9.73 15.42
N LYS A 55 3.38 -10.22 15.99
CA LYS A 55 3.34 -11.39 16.86
C LYS A 55 2.26 -12.38 16.42
N ALA A 56 2.49 -13.66 16.66
CA ALA A 56 1.43 -14.65 16.70
C ALA A 56 0.86 -14.74 18.13
N TYR A 57 -0.47 -14.85 18.23
CA TYR A 57 -1.21 -14.81 19.48
C TYR A 57 -2.33 -15.86 19.51
N HIS A 58 -2.55 -16.44 20.69
CA HIS A 58 -3.74 -17.22 21.03
C HIS A 58 -4.11 -16.90 22.49
N PRO A 59 -5.40 -16.76 22.86
CA PRO A 59 -5.78 -16.32 24.21
C PRO A 59 -5.18 -17.11 25.37
N GLU A 60 -5.00 -18.41 25.18
CA GLU A 60 -4.43 -19.32 26.18
C GLU A 60 -2.89 -19.46 26.10
N ALA A 61 -2.23 -18.72 25.20
CA ALA A 61 -0.81 -18.89 24.90
C ALA A 61 -0.01 -17.57 25.00
N THR A 62 1.30 -17.72 25.09
CA THR A 62 2.25 -16.61 25.00
C THR A 62 2.36 -16.09 23.56
N PHE A 63 2.77 -14.82 23.44
CA PHE A 63 3.11 -14.25 22.14
C PHE A 63 4.32 -14.96 21.55
N MET A 64 4.24 -15.24 20.26
CA MET A 64 5.34 -15.78 19.47
C MET A 64 5.85 -14.73 18.50
N ASP A 65 7.15 -14.72 18.30
CA ASP A 65 7.78 -13.77 17.38
C ASP A 65 7.53 -14.18 15.93
N ILE A 66 7.17 -13.22 15.09
CA ILE A 66 7.15 -13.42 13.65
C ILE A 66 8.48 -12.94 13.08
N LYS A 67 9.20 -13.86 12.44
CA LYS A 67 10.52 -13.63 11.87
C LYS A 67 10.56 -14.02 10.40
N ALA A 68 11.40 -13.32 9.65
CA ALA A 68 11.85 -13.76 8.34
C ALA A 68 13.09 -14.64 8.52
N ILE A 69 13.16 -15.75 7.79
CA ILE A 69 14.30 -16.68 7.80
C ILE A 69 14.88 -16.71 6.39
N ASP A 70 16.13 -16.25 6.26
CA ASP A 70 16.88 -16.25 5.00
C ASP A 70 17.38 -17.66 4.63
N GLU A 71 18.16 -17.76 3.56
CA GLU A 71 18.66 -19.04 3.05
C GLU A 71 19.75 -19.63 3.95
N GLU A 72 20.52 -18.76 4.62
CA GLU A 72 21.55 -19.10 5.59
C GLU A 72 20.97 -19.55 6.94
N GLY A 73 19.69 -19.27 7.19
CA GLY A 73 18.97 -19.63 8.40
C GLY A 73 18.97 -18.56 9.49
N ASN A 74 19.42 -17.34 9.20
CA ASN A 74 19.37 -16.21 10.13
C ASN A 74 17.95 -15.67 10.29
N TYR A 75 17.67 -15.16 11.49
CA TYR A 75 16.38 -14.56 11.80
C TYR A 75 16.41 -13.05 11.66
N HIS A 76 15.44 -12.54 10.93
CA HIS A 76 15.27 -11.13 10.63
C HIS A 76 13.92 -10.64 11.11
N ASP A 77 13.84 -9.38 11.52
CA ASP A 77 12.63 -8.80 12.08
C ASP A 77 11.55 -8.61 11.03
N VAL A 78 10.30 -8.87 11.43
CA VAL A 78 9.11 -8.52 10.66
C VAL A 78 8.31 -7.51 11.46
N LEU A 79 8.20 -6.30 10.93
CA LEU A 79 7.61 -5.16 11.62
C LEU A 79 6.56 -4.51 10.72
N VAL A 80 5.57 -3.88 11.35
CA VAL A 80 4.72 -2.90 10.68
C VAL A 80 5.45 -1.57 10.67
N VAL A 81 5.40 -0.89 9.53
CA VAL A 81 5.98 0.44 9.34
C VAL A 81 4.85 1.46 9.39
N GLN A 82 4.87 2.31 10.42
CA GLN A 82 4.04 3.50 10.51
C GLN A 82 4.87 4.70 10.06
N ASP A 83 4.54 5.24 8.90
CA ASP A 83 5.18 6.38 8.25
C ASP A 83 4.28 7.63 8.21
N SER A 84 3.10 7.55 8.84
CA SER A 84 2.17 8.66 8.99
C SER A 84 1.33 8.50 10.27
N ASP A 85 0.51 9.51 10.58
CA ASP A 85 -0.45 9.45 11.69
C ASP A 85 -1.66 8.53 11.40
N ASP A 86 -1.89 8.19 10.14
CA ASP A 86 -2.93 7.23 9.77
C ASP A 86 -2.46 5.80 10.06
N THR A 87 -3.12 5.17 11.03
CA THR A 87 -2.84 3.80 11.47
C THR A 87 -3.90 2.80 11.00
N SER A 88 -4.83 3.22 10.14
CA SER A 88 -5.93 2.39 9.65
C SER A 88 -5.43 1.24 8.79
N VAL A 89 -4.46 1.50 7.89
CA VAL A 89 -3.85 0.52 6.99
C VAL A 89 -2.36 0.77 6.86
N MET A 90 -1.54 -0.11 7.45
CA MET A 90 -0.08 0.04 7.44
C MET A 90 0.63 -1.13 6.75
N ASN A 91 1.86 -0.87 6.27
CA ASN A 91 2.67 -1.86 5.57
C ASN A 91 3.37 -2.81 6.52
N VAL A 92 3.39 -4.10 6.19
CA VAL A 92 4.23 -5.09 6.87
C VAL A 92 5.48 -5.36 6.05
N LYS A 93 6.65 -5.29 6.70
CA LYS A 93 7.96 -5.41 6.07
C LYS A 93 8.85 -6.37 6.85
N ALA A 94 9.67 -7.13 6.12
CA ALA A 94 10.79 -7.87 6.69
C ALA A 94 12.08 -7.06 6.54
N PHE A 95 12.93 -7.05 7.56
CA PHE A 95 14.16 -6.26 7.62
C PHE A 95 15.36 -7.19 7.47
N VAL A 96 15.72 -7.50 6.23
CA VAL A 96 16.76 -8.47 5.91
C VAL A 96 17.98 -7.71 5.40
N ASN A 97 19.13 -7.87 6.08
CA ASN A 97 20.41 -7.25 5.70
C ASN A 97 20.31 -5.73 5.48
N GLY A 98 19.53 -5.04 6.32
CA GLY A 98 19.31 -3.58 6.23
C GLY A 98 18.27 -3.15 5.19
N ILE A 99 17.70 -4.09 4.42
CA ILE A 99 16.71 -3.82 3.36
C ILE A 99 15.30 -4.15 3.85
N ARG A 100 14.32 -3.29 3.50
CA ARG A 100 12.90 -3.45 3.86
C ARG A 100 12.11 -4.18 2.77
N LEU A 101 11.99 -5.49 2.92
CA LEU A 101 11.33 -6.34 1.94
C LEU A 101 9.81 -6.38 2.14
N PRO A 102 9.01 -6.30 1.06
CA PRO A 102 7.56 -6.46 1.15
C PRO A 102 7.17 -7.87 1.61
N VAL A 103 6.30 -7.97 2.61
CA VAL A 103 5.65 -9.23 2.98
C VAL A 103 4.32 -9.35 2.24
N LYS A 104 4.10 -10.49 1.58
CA LYS A 104 2.96 -10.75 0.70
C LYS A 104 2.44 -12.17 0.86
N ILE A 105 1.21 -12.37 0.41
CA ILE A 105 0.64 -13.71 0.24
C ILE A 105 0.94 -14.15 -1.20
N THR A 106 1.66 -15.24 -1.39
CA THR A 106 1.96 -15.78 -2.73
C THR A 106 0.86 -16.72 -3.19
N LEU A 107 0.86 -17.09 -4.47
CA LEU A 107 -0.03 -18.13 -4.97
C LEU A 107 0.19 -19.46 -4.20
N LYS A 108 -0.90 -20.21 -3.97
CA LYS A 108 -0.86 -21.46 -3.20
C LYS A 108 -0.12 -22.60 -3.89
N GLY A 109 -0.13 -22.63 -5.23
CA GLY A 109 0.31 -23.81 -5.98
C GLY A 109 -0.47 -25.06 -5.56
N SER A 110 0.25 -26.08 -5.07
CA SER A 110 -0.32 -27.32 -4.54
C SER A 110 -0.52 -27.33 -3.01
N ASP A 111 -0.18 -26.25 -2.31
CA ASP A 111 -0.34 -26.15 -0.85
C ASP A 111 -1.83 -26.02 -0.47
N ARG A 112 -2.18 -26.49 0.73
CA ARG A 112 -3.52 -26.37 1.31
C ARG A 112 -3.86 -24.91 1.61
N TYR A 113 -2.88 -24.14 2.08
CA TYR A 113 -3.05 -22.73 2.46
C TYR A 113 -2.12 -21.82 1.66
N TYR A 114 -2.49 -20.56 1.53
CA TYR A 114 -1.65 -19.60 0.82
C TYR A 114 -0.39 -19.27 1.62
N PRO A 115 0.83 -19.39 1.07
CA PRO A 115 2.06 -19.05 1.77
C PRO A 115 2.18 -17.54 2.01
N VAL A 116 2.72 -17.17 3.17
CA VAL A 116 3.16 -15.79 3.45
C VAL A 116 4.68 -15.73 3.34
N LYS A 117 5.18 -14.81 2.52
CA LYS A 117 6.61 -14.69 2.18
C LYS A 117 7.03 -13.23 2.12
N ALA A 118 8.29 -12.95 2.44
CA ALA A 118 8.94 -11.74 1.99
C ALA A 118 9.54 -11.97 0.60
N ILE A 119 9.58 -10.91 -0.22
CA ILE A 119 10.09 -10.96 -1.59
C ILE A 119 11.28 -10.01 -1.66
N ASP A 120 12.47 -10.53 -1.99
CA ASP A 120 13.66 -9.70 -2.16
C ASP A 120 13.65 -8.94 -3.50
N GLU A 121 14.68 -8.14 -3.76
CA GLU A 121 14.81 -7.34 -5.00
C GLU A 121 14.97 -8.20 -6.26
N ASN A 122 15.44 -9.44 -6.13
CA ASN A 122 15.65 -10.40 -7.21
C ASN A 122 14.45 -11.34 -7.43
N GLY A 123 13.42 -11.26 -6.58
CA GLY A 123 12.26 -12.16 -6.61
C GLY A 123 12.42 -13.43 -5.77
N THR A 124 13.47 -13.55 -4.97
CA THR A 124 13.67 -14.65 -4.03
C THR A 124 12.64 -14.59 -2.90
N LEU A 125 12.10 -15.76 -2.54
CA LEU A 125 11.07 -15.89 -1.51
C LEU A 125 11.66 -16.24 -0.14
N ILE A 126 11.64 -15.28 0.76
CA ILE A 126 12.11 -15.44 2.13
C ILE A 126 10.96 -15.95 3.01
N LYS A 127 11.26 -16.95 3.86
CA LYS A 127 10.26 -17.62 4.69
C LYS A 127 9.82 -16.70 5.82
N ILE A 128 8.50 -16.54 6.02
CA ILE A 128 7.94 -15.91 7.23
C ILE A 128 7.44 -17.02 8.15
N LYS A 129 7.91 -17.02 9.39
CA LYS A 129 7.62 -18.06 10.40
C LYS A 129 7.28 -17.44 11.74
N ALA A 130 6.52 -18.18 12.54
CA ALA A 130 6.37 -17.88 13.96
C ALA A 130 7.36 -18.73 14.78
N ILE A 131 8.00 -18.11 15.76
CA ILE A 131 8.98 -18.74 16.63
C ILE A 131 8.46 -18.70 18.06
N ALA A 132 8.25 -19.88 18.64
CA ALA A 132 7.89 -20.03 20.04
C ALA A 132 9.12 -19.89 20.95
N GLN A 133 8.87 -19.59 22.23
CA GLN A 133 9.94 -19.44 23.24
C GLN A 133 10.79 -20.71 23.42
N ASN A 134 10.23 -21.88 23.14
CA ASN A 134 10.94 -23.17 23.16
C ASN A 134 11.72 -23.47 21.86
N GLY A 135 11.73 -22.54 20.90
CA GLY A 135 12.39 -22.70 19.59
C GLY A 135 11.54 -23.40 18.53
N GLU A 136 10.29 -23.79 18.83
CA GLU A 136 9.40 -24.38 17.81
C GLU A 136 9.11 -23.36 16.70
N ILE A 137 9.25 -23.80 15.44
CA ILE A 137 9.05 -22.99 14.25
C ILE A 137 7.74 -23.41 13.58
N MET A 138 6.85 -22.46 13.36
CA MET A 138 5.53 -22.67 12.76
C MET A 138 5.37 -21.91 11.45
N ASP A 139 4.55 -22.47 10.57
CA ASP A 139 4.23 -21.89 9.28
C ASP A 139 3.21 -20.76 9.42
N VAL A 140 3.51 -19.61 8.83
CA VAL A 140 2.55 -18.49 8.71
C VAL A 140 1.88 -18.57 7.34
N LYS A 141 0.55 -18.67 7.33
CA LYS A 141 -0.24 -18.91 6.11
C LYS A 141 -1.50 -18.03 6.08
N GLY A 142 -1.97 -17.74 4.86
CA GLY A 142 -3.33 -17.26 4.61
C GLY A 142 -4.32 -18.41 4.75
N PHE A 143 -5.07 -18.40 5.85
CA PHE A 143 -5.87 -19.54 6.33
C PHE A 143 -7.31 -19.51 5.83
N SER A 144 -7.99 -18.36 5.90
CA SER A 144 -9.38 -18.22 5.49
C SER A 144 -9.64 -16.85 4.87
N ARG A 145 -10.68 -16.73 4.03
CA ARG A 145 -11.06 -15.49 3.33
C ARG A 145 -12.49 -15.11 3.70
N SER A 146 -12.71 -13.83 3.98
CA SER A 146 -14.02 -13.20 4.14
C SER A 146 -14.04 -11.93 3.30
N GLY A 147 -14.77 -11.96 2.18
CA GLY A 147 -14.73 -10.89 1.17
C GLY A 147 -13.30 -10.63 0.70
N ASN A 148 -12.82 -9.40 0.87
CA ASN A 148 -11.48 -8.96 0.46
C ASN A 148 -10.41 -9.16 1.53
N ILE A 149 -10.79 -9.67 2.71
CA ILE A 149 -9.88 -9.86 3.84
C ILE A 149 -9.53 -11.34 3.97
N ILE A 150 -8.24 -11.61 4.14
CA ILE A 150 -7.69 -12.94 4.37
C ILE A 150 -7.10 -12.99 5.77
N ASN A 151 -7.58 -13.92 6.58
CA ASN A 151 -7.01 -14.17 7.90
C ASN A 151 -5.67 -14.87 7.77
N LEU A 152 -4.64 -14.28 8.38
CA LEU A 152 -3.35 -14.91 8.53
C LEU A 152 -3.29 -15.64 9.86
N ARG A 153 -2.72 -16.84 9.85
CA ARG A 153 -2.47 -17.62 11.06
C ARG A 153 -1.11 -18.29 11.04
N ALA A 154 -0.49 -18.40 12.21
CA ALA A 154 0.58 -19.37 12.43
C ALA A 154 -0.06 -20.72 12.76
N ILE A 155 0.44 -21.79 12.15
CA ILE A 155 -0.16 -23.11 12.17
C ILE A 155 0.86 -24.12 12.71
N THR A 156 0.51 -24.81 13.80
CA THR A 156 1.32 -25.90 14.34
C THR A 156 1.10 -27.19 13.56
N LYS A 157 1.97 -28.18 13.78
CA LYS A 157 1.80 -29.53 13.21
C LYS A 157 0.48 -30.19 13.65
N ASP A 158 0.04 -29.89 14.86
CA ASP A 158 -1.22 -30.38 15.44
C ASP A 158 -2.45 -29.56 15.04
N HIS A 159 -2.32 -28.69 14.03
CA HIS A 159 -3.40 -27.84 13.53
C HIS A 159 -3.99 -26.87 14.58
N LYS A 160 -3.19 -26.48 15.58
CA LYS A 160 -3.52 -25.32 16.41
C LYS A 160 -3.20 -24.05 15.64
N TYR A 161 -4.03 -23.04 15.82
CA TYR A 161 -3.96 -21.81 15.05
C TYR A 161 -3.79 -20.59 15.94
N TYR A 162 -2.88 -19.71 15.54
CA TYR A 162 -2.58 -18.47 16.25
C TYR A 162 -2.81 -17.30 15.29
N ASP A 163 -3.60 -16.32 15.71
CA ASP A 163 -3.84 -15.13 14.91
C ASP A 163 -2.59 -14.24 14.88
N ILE A 164 -2.42 -13.51 13.78
CA ILE A 164 -1.29 -12.59 13.62
C ILE A 164 -1.76 -11.16 13.93
N ILE A 165 -1.07 -10.51 14.86
CA ILE A 165 -1.35 -9.15 15.31
C ILE A 165 -0.10 -8.28 15.23
N ALA A 166 -0.31 -6.97 15.22
CA ALA A 166 0.73 -5.97 15.35
C ALA A 166 0.52 -5.18 16.63
N ILE A 167 1.58 -4.99 17.41
CA ILE A 167 1.56 -4.29 18.70
C ILE A 167 2.46 -3.06 18.61
N SER A 168 1.89 -1.88 18.80
CA SER A 168 2.64 -0.62 18.79
C SER A 168 3.50 -0.47 20.06
N PRO A 169 4.49 0.44 20.05
CA PRO A 169 5.26 0.76 21.26
C PRO A 169 4.39 1.25 22.43
N LEU A 170 3.22 1.81 22.14
CA LEU A 170 2.24 2.29 23.12
C LEU A 170 1.18 1.23 23.47
N GLY A 171 1.33 -0.02 23.01
CA GLY A 171 0.41 -1.12 23.30
C GLY A 171 -0.88 -1.11 22.49
N ARG A 172 -0.98 -0.29 21.43
CA ARG A 172 -2.13 -0.38 20.48
C ARG A 172 -2.01 -1.66 19.66
N VAL A 173 -3.13 -2.30 19.37
CA VAL A 173 -3.17 -3.58 18.68
C VAL A 173 -3.95 -3.47 17.38
N ASN A 174 -3.32 -3.91 16.29
CA ASN A 174 -3.95 -4.07 14.99
C ASN A 174 -3.93 -5.55 14.58
N GLY A 175 -4.89 -5.95 13.75
CA GLY A 175 -4.86 -7.26 13.10
C GLY A 175 -3.96 -7.24 11.88
N VAL A 176 -3.12 -8.27 11.68
CA VAL A 176 -2.36 -8.41 10.43
C VAL A 176 -3.09 -9.36 9.50
N LYS A 177 -3.51 -8.85 8.35
CA LYS A 177 -4.39 -9.56 7.41
C LYS A 177 -3.85 -9.46 5.98
N GLY A 178 -4.29 -10.40 5.15
CA GLY A 178 -4.21 -10.24 3.70
C GLY A 178 -5.34 -9.34 3.20
N ILE A 179 -5.04 -8.49 2.24
CA ILE A 179 -6.01 -7.68 1.50
C ILE A 179 -5.90 -8.07 0.04
N LYS A 180 -7.03 -8.47 -0.51
CA LYS A 180 -7.21 -8.78 -1.92
C LYS A 180 -8.16 -7.77 -2.53
N MET A 181 -7.75 -7.06 -3.57
CA MET A 181 -8.54 -6.01 -4.20
C MET A 181 -9.15 -6.49 -5.52
N LEU A 182 -8.48 -7.42 -6.21
CA LEU A 182 -8.95 -7.99 -7.46
C LEU A 182 -9.63 -9.34 -7.25
N ASP A 183 -10.63 -9.63 -8.08
CA ASP A 183 -11.30 -10.93 -8.10
C ASP A 183 -10.47 -12.02 -8.80
N THR A 184 -9.45 -11.63 -9.57
CA THR A 184 -8.51 -12.55 -10.23
C THR A 184 -7.63 -13.28 -9.21
N GLU A 185 -7.14 -14.47 -9.54
CA GLU A 185 -6.25 -15.22 -8.64
C GLU A 185 -4.96 -14.42 -8.36
N GLN A 186 -4.28 -13.96 -9.40
CA GLN A 186 -3.13 -13.07 -9.27
C GLN A 186 -3.58 -11.64 -9.01
N GLU A 187 -3.05 -11.04 -7.94
CA GLU A 187 -3.28 -9.64 -7.55
C GLU A 187 -2.30 -8.70 -8.27
N ALA A 188 -1.01 -9.06 -8.26
CA ALA A 188 0.06 -8.29 -8.86
C ALA A 188 1.29 -9.18 -9.07
N VAL A 189 2.30 -8.64 -9.75
CA VAL A 189 3.65 -9.22 -9.82
C VAL A 189 4.61 -8.24 -9.13
N ILE A 190 5.38 -8.73 -8.16
CA ILE A 190 6.38 -7.94 -7.42
C ILE A 190 7.73 -8.60 -7.61
N ASN A 191 8.69 -7.89 -8.21
CA ASN A 191 10.03 -8.41 -8.50
C ASN A 191 9.99 -9.77 -9.21
N GLY A 192 9.11 -9.91 -10.21
CA GLY A 192 8.91 -11.17 -10.95
C GLY A 192 8.07 -12.23 -10.25
N VAL A 193 7.68 -12.02 -8.98
CA VAL A 193 6.87 -12.98 -8.21
C VAL A 193 5.37 -12.65 -8.30
N PRO A 194 4.51 -13.58 -8.76
CA PRO A 194 3.07 -13.40 -8.70
C PRO A 194 2.57 -13.53 -7.26
N ILE A 195 1.80 -12.54 -6.81
CA ILE A 195 1.20 -12.53 -5.47
C ILE A 195 -0.31 -12.71 -5.54
N PHE A 196 -0.87 -13.36 -4.51
CA PHE A 196 -2.31 -13.55 -4.34
C PHE A 196 -2.98 -12.36 -3.65
N ALA A 197 -2.28 -11.72 -2.71
CA ALA A 197 -2.78 -10.61 -1.91
C ALA A 197 -1.65 -9.85 -1.20
N HIS A 198 -1.95 -8.61 -0.79
CA HIS A 198 -1.06 -7.80 0.04
C HIS A 198 -1.20 -8.14 1.51
N VAL A 199 -0.11 -8.18 2.28
CA VAL A 199 -0.19 -8.24 3.75
C VAL A 199 -0.14 -6.83 4.33
N LYS A 200 -1.11 -6.52 5.20
CA LYS A 200 -1.29 -5.20 5.81
C LYS A 200 -1.66 -5.35 7.29
N SER A 201 -1.27 -4.37 8.09
CA SER A 201 -1.79 -4.17 9.43
C SER A 201 -3.05 -3.31 9.34
N LEU A 202 -4.13 -3.76 9.94
CA LEU A 202 -5.45 -3.14 9.89
C LEU A 202 -5.90 -2.78 11.31
N GLN A 203 -6.29 -1.53 11.49
CA GLN A 203 -6.97 -1.12 12.72
C GLN A 203 -8.29 -1.88 12.84
N GLN A 204 -8.50 -2.49 14.01
CA GLN A 204 -9.76 -3.13 14.35
C GLN A 204 -10.53 -2.17 15.27
N ASN A 205 -11.74 -1.80 14.85
CA ASN A 205 -12.69 -1.02 15.64
C ASN A 205 -13.59 -1.95 16.45
#